data_AF-A0A2W4JC68-F1
#
_entry.id   AF-A0A2W4JC68-F1
#
_cell.length_a   1.000
_cell.length_b   1.000
_cell.length_c   1.000
_cell.angle_alpha   90.00
_cell.angle_beta   90.00
_cell.angle_gamma   90.00
#
_symmetry.space_group_name_H-M   'P 1'
#
loop_
_entity.id
_entity.type
_entity.pdbx_description
1 polymer ?
#
loop_
_entity_poly.entity_id
_entity_poly.type
_entity_poly.pdbx_seq_one_letter_code
_entity_poly.pdbx_strand_id
1 'polypeptide(L)'
;NEGRFQLGTVPLAQAFAKSCNTTFARLAARLPADALTEAARDLGIGADFVIPGITTITGSAPPSGSLVQRAENGFGQGKVLASPFGMALAAATVRAGKTPVPTLVKGEKTKATGLGRPLRKEHAAALRDMMRQVVTQGTATALRGLGPVHGKTGTAQFGDGKHSHGWFAGYRGDVAFAVLVVGGETSAPAVEISKAFLAGL
;
A
#
# COMPACT_ATOMS: atom_id res chain seq x y z
N ASN A 1 3.77 -15.82 -4.39
CA ASN A 1 4.80 -14.90 -4.89
C ASN A 1 4.63 -14.75 -6.39
N GLU A 2 4.45 -13.52 -6.87
CA GLU A 2 4.56 -13.19 -8.30
C GLU A 2 5.94 -13.66 -8.81
N GLY A 3 6.00 -14.32 -9.98
CA GLY A 3 7.25 -14.83 -10.56
C GLY A 3 7.85 -16.08 -9.89
N ARG A 4 7.15 -16.74 -8.95
CA ARG A 4 7.52 -18.05 -8.34
C ARG A 4 8.96 -18.14 -7.78
N PHE A 5 9.48 -17.07 -7.20
CA PHE A 5 10.82 -17.05 -6.60
C PHE A 5 10.87 -17.64 -5.18
N GLN A 6 12.09 -17.99 -4.74
CA GLN A 6 12.43 -18.34 -3.36
C GLN A 6 13.59 -17.45 -2.87
N LEU A 7 13.49 -16.90 -1.65
CA LEU A 7 14.52 -16.01 -1.08
C LEU A 7 15.34 -16.65 0.05
N GLY A 8 14.87 -17.75 0.65
CA GLY A 8 15.44 -18.24 1.91
C GLY A 8 15.22 -17.28 3.08
N THR A 9 16.18 -17.22 4.00
CA THR A 9 16.17 -16.25 5.11
C THR A 9 16.79 -14.94 4.65
N VAL A 10 15.99 -13.87 4.65
CA VAL A 10 16.40 -12.53 4.21
C VAL A 10 15.95 -11.47 5.21
N PRO A 11 16.63 -10.31 5.27
CA PRO A 11 16.14 -9.16 6.01
C PRO A 11 14.73 -8.73 5.57
N LEU A 12 13.93 -8.19 6.49
CA LEU A 12 12.57 -7.74 6.21
C LEU A 12 12.52 -6.74 5.03
N ALA A 13 13.49 -5.83 4.95
CA ALA A 13 13.57 -4.86 3.87
C ALA A 13 13.72 -5.51 2.48
N GLN A 14 14.48 -6.61 2.39
CA GLN A 14 14.62 -7.36 1.14
C GLN A 14 13.34 -8.13 0.80
N ALA A 15 12.68 -8.75 1.80
CA ALA A 15 11.38 -9.40 1.60
C ALA A 15 10.30 -8.41 1.15
N PHE A 16 10.28 -7.20 1.72
CA PHE A 16 9.42 -6.10 1.31
C PHE A 16 9.72 -5.66 -0.13
N ALA A 17 11.00 -5.41 -0.45
CA ALA A 17 11.43 -5.01 -1.79
C ALA A 17 11.08 -6.04 -2.87
N LYS A 18 11.17 -7.34 -2.55
CA LYS A 18 10.85 -8.44 -3.47
C LYS A 18 9.39 -8.89 -3.43
N SER A 19 8.54 -8.25 -2.62
CA SER A 19 7.12 -8.61 -2.49
C SER A 19 6.88 -10.08 -2.09
N CYS A 20 7.57 -10.55 -1.05
CA CYS A 20 7.49 -11.94 -0.60
C CYS A 20 6.24 -12.21 0.26
N ASN A 21 5.18 -12.77 -0.34
CA ASN A 21 3.91 -13.05 0.35
C ASN A 21 4.09 -14.00 1.54
N THR A 22 4.95 -15.02 1.41
CA THR A 22 5.16 -16.02 2.48
C THR A 22 5.79 -15.40 3.73
N THR A 23 6.66 -14.39 3.58
CA THR A 23 7.19 -13.62 4.71
C THR A 23 6.06 -12.88 5.43
N PHE A 24 5.22 -12.14 4.71
CA PHE A 24 4.14 -11.37 5.31
C PHE A 24 3.02 -12.24 5.89
N ALA A 25 2.69 -13.37 5.25
CA ALA A 25 1.77 -14.36 5.79
C ALA A 25 2.26 -14.91 7.15
N ARG A 26 3.54 -15.27 7.24
CA ARG A 26 4.15 -15.78 8.48
C ARG A 26 4.20 -14.72 9.58
N LEU A 27 4.49 -13.46 9.24
CA LEU A 27 4.50 -12.36 10.20
C LEU A 27 3.09 -12.08 10.71
N ALA A 28 2.11 -11.94 9.82
CA ALA A 28 0.72 -11.66 10.18
C ALA A 28 0.09 -12.76 11.04
N ALA A 29 0.40 -14.03 10.77
CA ALA A 29 -0.08 -15.15 11.58
C ALA A 29 0.36 -15.08 13.06
N ARG A 30 1.49 -14.41 13.35
CA ARG A 30 2.09 -14.25 14.69
C ARG A 30 1.66 -12.97 15.41
N LEU A 31 0.96 -12.07 14.73
CA LEU A 31 0.47 -10.82 15.31
C LEU A 31 -0.91 -11.02 15.97
N PRO A 32 -1.29 -10.13 16.90
CA PRO A 32 -2.66 -10.04 17.41
C PRO A 32 -3.71 -9.90 16.30
N ALA A 33 -4.95 -10.29 16.60
CA ALA A 33 -6.04 -10.37 15.63
C ALA A 33 -6.40 -9.03 14.96
N ASP A 34 -6.15 -7.94 15.64
CA ASP A 34 -6.46 -6.55 15.28
C ASP A 34 -5.23 -5.74 14.85
N ALA A 35 -4.02 -6.32 14.90
CA ALA A 35 -2.79 -5.59 14.59
C ALA A 35 -2.78 -4.98 13.19
N LEU A 36 -3.32 -5.70 12.19
CA LEU A 36 -3.47 -5.17 10.84
C LEU A 36 -4.53 -4.07 10.76
N THR A 37 -5.62 -4.20 11.52
CA THR A 37 -6.68 -3.19 11.61
C THR A 37 -6.14 -1.87 12.16
N GLU A 38 -5.36 -1.93 13.25
CA GLU A 38 -4.73 -0.75 13.83
C GLU A 38 -3.72 -0.11 12.87
N ALA A 39 -2.85 -0.90 12.25
CA ALA A 39 -1.86 -0.39 11.31
C ALA A 39 -2.52 0.22 10.06
N ALA A 40 -3.59 -0.39 9.55
CA ALA A 40 -4.37 0.14 8.44
C ALA A 40 -4.98 1.51 8.80
N ARG A 41 -5.55 1.63 10.01
CA ARG A 41 -6.12 2.88 10.52
C ARG A 41 -5.07 3.98 10.71
N ASP A 42 -3.90 3.64 11.25
CA ASP A 42 -2.76 4.55 11.41
C ASP A 42 -2.21 5.03 10.05
N LEU A 43 -2.47 4.29 8.96
CA LEU A 43 -2.19 4.68 7.58
C LEU A 43 -3.35 5.41 6.89
N GLY A 44 -4.51 5.55 7.52
CA GLY A 44 -5.70 6.22 6.97
C GLY A 44 -6.71 5.31 6.27
N ILE A 45 -6.50 3.99 6.25
CA ILE A 45 -7.47 3.02 5.75
C ILE A 45 -8.55 2.80 6.81
N GLY A 46 -9.82 2.90 6.42
CA GLY A 46 -10.97 2.87 7.33
C GLY A 46 -11.31 4.23 7.94
N ALA A 47 -10.54 5.29 7.65
CA ALA A 47 -10.96 6.65 7.92
C ALA A 47 -12.06 7.08 6.93
N ASP A 48 -12.96 7.92 7.40
CA ASP A 48 -14.06 8.49 6.62
C ASP A 48 -13.85 9.99 6.39
N PHE A 49 -14.15 10.43 5.17
CA PHE A 49 -14.01 11.81 4.75
C PHE A 49 -15.27 12.28 4.03
N VAL A 50 -15.90 13.31 4.59
CA VAL A 50 -16.94 14.06 3.90
C VAL A 50 -16.27 15.22 3.17
N ILE A 51 -16.08 15.04 1.87
CA ILE A 51 -15.48 16.03 0.95
C ILE A 51 -16.58 16.52 0.00
N PRO A 52 -16.86 17.82 -0.07
CA PRO A 52 -17.83 18.34 -1.04
C PRO A 52 -17.49 17.93 -2.47
N GLY A 53 -18.47 17.35 -3.18
CA GLY A 53 -18.36 16.98 -4.59
C GLY A 53 -17.81 15.58 -4.89
N ILE A 54 -17.44 14.79 -3.87
CA ILE A 54 -16.97 13.42 -4.09
C ILE A 54 -17.33 12.48 -2.93
N THR A 55 -17.73 11.26 -3.26
CA THR A 55 -17.82 10.16 -2.29
C THR A 55 -16.48 9.49 -2.16
N THR A 56 -15.97 9.37 -0.93
CA THR A 56 -14.69 8.70 -0.69
C THR A 56 -14.88 7.39 0.06
N ILE A 57 -14.10 6.40 -0.34
CA ILE A 57 -13.94 5.14 0.39
C ILE A 57 -12.45 4.91 0.46
N THR A 58 -11.90 4.69 1.65
CA THR A 58 -10.47 4.39 1.82
C THR A 58 -10.21 2.90 1.73
N GLY A 59 -11.00 2.10 2.44
CA GLY A 59 -10.89 0.65 2.49
C GLY A 59 -11.24 0.11 3.88
N SER A 60 -10.91 -1.16 4.12
CA SER A 60 -11.10 -1.81 5.41
C SER A 60 -10.11 -2.96 5.61
N ALA A 61 -9.73 -3.21 6.86
CA ALA A 61 -8.94 -4.38 7.25
C ALA A 61 -9.56 -4.98 8.51
N PRO A 62 -10.60 -5.82 8.39
CA PRO A 62 -11.30 -6.35 9.55
C PRO A 62 -10.39 -7.28 10.38
N PRO A 63 -10.50 -7.26 11.72
CA PRO A 63 -9.73 -8.16 12.58
C PRO A 63 -10.13 -9.62 12.33
N SER A 64 -9.23 -10.56 12.65
CA SER A 64 -9.56 -11.99 12.51
C SER A 64 -8.92 -12.89 13.57
N GLY A 65 -9.75 -13.68 14.25
CA GLY A 65 -9.30 -14.77 15.11
C GLY A 65 -8.75 -15.98 14.34
N SER A 66 -9.08 -16.13 13.05
CA SER A 66 -8.58 -17.24 12.22
C SER A 66 -7.14 -17.00 11.78
N LEU A 67 -6.25 -17.96 12.05
CA LEU A 67 -4.85 -17.90 11.64
C LEU A 67 -4.68 -17.84 10.12
N VAL A 68 -5.48 -18.60 9.38
CA VAL A 68 -5.47 -18.60 7.90
C VAL A 68 -5.89 -17.24 7.39
N GLN A 69 -6.99 -16.68 7.91
CA GLN A 69 -7.47 -15.37 7.47
C GLN A 69 -6.48 -14.25 7.80
N ARG A 70 -5.81 -14.29 8.97
CA ARG A 70 -4.75 -13.34 9.31
C ARG A 70 -3.59 -13.43 8.33
N ALA A 71 -3.18 -14.65 7.97
CA ALA A 71 -2.13 -14.85 7.00
C ALA A 71 -2.51 -14.26 5.64
N GLU A 72 -3.71 -14.55 5.13
CA GLU A 72 -4.24 -14.00 3.87
C GLU A 72 -4.33 -12.47 3.86
N ASN A 73 -4.93 -11.90 4.91
CA ASN A 73 -5.04 -10.45 5.06
C ASN A 73 -3.65 -9.79 5.11
N GLY A 74 -2.67 -10.46 5.72
CA GLY A 74 -1.30 -9.97 5.89
C GLY A 74 -0.55 -9.68 4.61
N PHE A 75 -0.90 -10.32 3.49
CA PHE A 75 -0.34 -10.02 2.17
C PHE A 75 -1.38 -9.44 1.20
N GLY A 76 -2.47 -8.89 1.72
CA GLY A 76 -3.44 -8.10 0.95
C GLY A 76 -4.52 -8.92 0.23
N GLN A 77 -4.73 -10.19 0.60
CA GLN A 77 -5.88 -10.99 0.13
C GLN A 77 -6.95 -11.08 1.24
N GLY A 78 -7.78 -12.12 1.17
CA GLY A 78 -8.75 -12.41 2.22
C GLY A 78 -9.86 -11.38 2.24
N LYS A 79 -10.01 -10.69 3.37
CA LYS A 79 -11.14 -9.77 3.61
C LYS A 79 -10.74 -8.30 3.65
N VAL A 80 -9.50 -7.96 3.32
CA VAL A 80 -9.09 -6.56 3.24
C VAL A 80 -9.59 -5.92 1.95
N LEU A 81 -9.98 -4.66 2.04
CA LEU A 81 -10.42 -3.84 0.92
C LEU A 81 -9.58 -2.57 0.88
N ALA A 82 -9.23 -2.12 -0.32
CA ALA A 82 -8.55 -0.85 -0.53
C ALA A 82 -8.99 -0.23 -1.85
N SER A 83 -9.24 1.08 -1.83
CA SER A 83 -9.44 1.86 -3.06
C SER A 83 -8.12 2.51 -3.51
N PRO A 84 -8.01 2.94 -4.78
CA PRO A 84 -6.89 3.77 -5.21
C PRO A 84 -6.74 5.06 -4.36
N PHE A 85 -7.85 5.69 -3.98
CA PHE A 85 -7.84 6.86 -3.08
C PHE A 85 -7.23 6.50 -1.71
N GLY A 86 -7.65 5.39 -1.10
CA GLY A 86 -7.11 4.94 0.18
C GLY A 86 -5.64 4.59 0.11
N MET A 87 -5.17 3.96 -0.97
CA MET A 87 -3.75 3.64 -1.13
C MET A 87 -2.88 4.86 -1.43
N ALA A 88 -3.40 5.86 -2.14
CA ALA A 88 -2.74 7.16 -2.30
C ALA A 88 -2.65 7.89 -0.95
N LEU A 89 -3.73 7.86 -0.16
CA LEU A 89 -3.75 8.40 1.20
C LEU A 89 -2.73 7.68 2.10
N ALA A 90 -2.66 6.35 2.05
CA ALA A 90 -1.67 5.58 2.80
C ALA A 90 -0.23 5.98 2.43
N ALA A 91 0.07 6.13 1.13
CA ALA A 91 1.37 6.61 0.69
C ALA A 91 1.67 8.04 1.19
N ALA A 92 0.67 8.93 1.17
CA ALA A 92 0.77 10.27 1.73
C ALA A 92 1.03 10.24 3.24
N THR A 93 0.34 9.35 3.97
CA THR A 93 0.53 9.14 5.41
C THR A 93 1.95 8.70 5.73
N VAL A 94 2.51 7.74 4.96
CA VAL A 94 3.91 7.34 5.13
C VAL A 94 4.85 8.52 4.93
N ARG A 95 4.63 9.33 3.89
CA ARG A 95 5.45 10.51 3.59
C ARG A 95 5.34 11.62 4.64
N ALA A 96 4.15 11.86 5.18
CA ALA A 96 3.91 12.91 6.19
C ALA A 96 4.17 12.44 7.63
N GLY A 97 4.13 11.13 7.89
CA GLY A 97 4.16 10.55 9.23
C GLY A 97 2.81 10.63 9.98
N LYS A 98 1.79 11.20 9.36
CA LYS A 98 0.39 11.24 9.85
C LYS A 98 -0.56 11.36 8.67
N THR A 99 -1.78 10.86 8.81
CA THR A 99 -2.78 10.92 7.75
C THR A 99 -3.17 12.37 7.46
N PRO A 100 -2.95 12.87 6.23
CA PRO A 100 -3.40 14.20 5.86
C PRO A 100 -4.93 14.23 5.73
N VAL A 101 -5.54 15.38 5.96
CA VAL A 101 -6.96 15.61 5.65
C VAL A 101 -7.04 16.10 4.20
N PRO A 102 -7.58 15.30 3.27
CA PRO A 102 -7.67 15.66 1.86
C PRO A 102 -8.69 16.78 1.66
N THR A 103 -8.52 17.57 0.62
CA THR A 103 -9.48 18.56 0.13
C THR A 103 -9.55 18.47 -1.39
N LEU A 104 -10.73 18.74 -1.97
CA LEU A 104 -10.92 18.76 -3.43
C LEU A 104 -11.10 20.19 -3.95
N VAL A 105 -11.98 20.95 -3.30
CA VAL A 105 -12.27 22.34 -3.67
C VAL A 105 -11.51 23.29 -2.73
N LYS A 106 -10.77 24.24 -3.31
CA LYS A 106 -10.02 25.23 -2.54
C LYS A 106 -10.97 26.08 -1.70
N GLY A 107 -10.70 26.18 -0.40
CA GLY A 107 -11.52 26.93 0.56
C GLY A 107 -12.62 26.10 1.23
N GLU A 108 -12.96 24.92 0.69
CA GLU A 108 -13.92 24.02 1.32
C GLU A 108 -13.29 23.19 2.43
N LYS A 109 -14.07 22.93 3.49
CA LYS A 109 -13.62 22.12 4.62
C LYS A 109 -13.99 20.66 4.40
N THR A 110 -13.06 19.77 4.72
CA THR A 110 -13.32 18.33 4.79
C THR A 110 -13.51 17.91 6.24
N LYS A 111 -14.59 17.18 6.50
CA LYS A 111 -14.79 16.54 7.81
C LYS A 111 -14.13 15.16 7.76
N ALA A 112 -13.21 14.91 8.68
CA ALA A 112 -12.54 13.62 8.82
C ALA A 112 -12.96 12.93 10.12
N THR A 113 -13.26 11.64 10.06
CA THR A 113 -13.50 10.81 11.25
C THR A 113 -12.75 9.49 11.14
N GLY A 114 -12.53 8.82 12.28
CA GLY A 114 -11.85 7.51 12.27
C GLY A 114 -10.34 7.55 12.01
N LEU A 115 -9.71 8.74 11.96
CA LEU A 115 -8.25 8.87 11.80
C LEU A 115 -7.51 8.04 12.85
N GLY A 116 -6.42 7.40 12.42
CA GLY A 116 -5.50 6.70 13.30
C GLY A 116 -4.47 7.61 13.95
N ARG A 117 -3.56 6.99 14.69
CA ARG A 117 -2.46 7.66 15.37
C ARG A 117 -1.38 8.06 14.36
N PRO A 118 -0.64 9.15 14.60
CA PRO A 118 0.59 9.43 13.86
C PRO A 118 1.57 8.26 13.96
N LEU A 119 2.30 8.01 12.87
CA LEU A 119 3.33 7.00 12.83
C LEU A 119 4.49 7.42 13.75
N ARG A 120 5.02 6.46 14.52
CA ARG A 120 6.30 6.63 15.22
C ARG A 120 7.39 6.96 14.18
N LYS A 121 8.29 7.89 14.53
CA LYS A 121 9.29 8.43 13.59
C LYS A 121 10.17 7.31 13.01
N GLU A 122 10.58 6.38 13.86
CA GLU A 122 11.37 5.20 13.50
C GLU A 122 10.62 4.23 12.58
N HIS A 123 9.31 4.02 12.78
CA HIS A 123 8.51 3.18 11.90
C HIS A 123 8.31 3.84 10.53
N ALA A 124 8.05 5.15 10.51
CA ALA A 124 7.95 5.90 9.28
C ALA A 124 9.28 5.88 8.51
N ALA A 125 10.41 6.11 9.18
CA ALA A 125 11.74 6.05 8.55
C ALA A 125 12.01 4.65 7.95
N ALA A 126 11.83 3.59 8.73
CA ALA A 126 12.03 2.22 8.26
C ALA A 126 11.13 1.87 7.06
N LEU A 127 9.86 2.30 7.08
CA LEU A 127 8.93 2.04 5.98
C LEU A 127 9.32 2.82 4.72
N ARG A 128 9.75 4.07 4.84
CA ARG A 128 10.25 4.87 3.71
C ARG A 128 11.49 4.25 3.07
N ASP A 129 12.41 3.72 3.88
CA ASP A 129 13.60 3.03 3.41
C ASP A 129 13.23 1.73 2.67
N MET A 130 12.32 0.93 3.23
CA MET A 130 11.83 -0.27 2.55
C MET A 130 11.11 0.04 1.23
N MET A 131 10.28 1.09 1.21
CA MET A 131 9.62 1.59 -0.02
C MET A 131 10.62 2.11 -1.04
N ARG A 132 11.75 2.71 -0.60
CA ARG A 132 12.84 3.10 -1.50
C ARG A 132 13.48 1.87 -2.15
N GLN A 133 13.68 0.81 -1.37
CA GLN A 133 14.29 -0.44 -1.85
C GLN A 133 13.46 -1.17 -2.90
N VAL A 134 12.12 -1.02 -2.88
CA VAL A 134 11.26 -1.55 -3.95
C VAL A 134 11.67 -0.99 -5.32
N VAL A 135 12.05 0.29 -5.38
CA VAL A 135 12.50 0.97 -6.61
C VAL A 135 13.98 0.75 -6.87
N THR A 136 14.85 0.83 -5.86
CA THR A 136 16.31 0.67 -6.10
C THR A 136 16.71 -0.74 -6.41
N GLN A 137 16.02 -1.78 -5.94
CA GLN A 137 16.48 -3.18 -6.04
C GLN A 137 15.34 -4.21 -6.05
N GLY A 138 14.10 -3.76 -5.96
CA GLY A 138 12.93 -4.60 -5.79
C GLY A 138 12.13 -4.82 -7.06
N THR A 139 10.81 -4.82 -6.91
CA THR A 139 9.84 -5.10 -7.97
C THR A 139 9.51 -3.90 -8.86
N ALA A 140 9.92 -2.67 -8.50
CA ALA A 140 9.63 -1.45 -9.28
C ALA A 140 10.89 -0.79 -9.85
N THR A 141 11.89 -1.59 -10.24
CA THR A 141 13.17 -1.07 -10.75
C THR A 141 13.04 -0.29 -12.05
N ALA A 142 11.94 -0.45 -12.79
CA ALA A 142 11.62 0.35 -13.96
C ALA A 142 11.43 1.87 -13.65
N LEU A 143 11.20 2.22 -12.38
CA LEU A 143 11.09 3.61 -11.91
C LEU A 143 12.44 4.23 -11.49
N ARG A 144 13.55 3.50 -11.59
CA ARG A 144 14.88 4.07 -11.37
C ARG A 144 15.13 5.21 -12.36
N GLY A 145 15.89 6.22 -11.93
CA GLY A 145 16.20 7.40 -12.74
C GLY A 145 15.15 8.52 -12.69
N LEU A 146 13.96 8.27 -12.13
CA LEU A 146 12.89 9.29 -11.99
C LEU A 146 12.97 10.09 -10.67
N GLY A 147 14.15 10.14 -10.05
CA GLY A 147 14.37 10.74 -8.72
C GLY A 147 14.04 9.80 -7.54
N PRO A 148 13.87 10.36 -6.31
CA PRO A 148 13.62 9.58 -5.11
C PRO A 148 12.16 9.12 -5.02
N VAL A 149 11.81 8.12 -5.82
CA VAL A 149 10.51 7.44 -5.75
C VAL A 149 10.52 6.40 -4.63
N HIS A 150 9.49 6.43 -3.80
CA HIS A 150 9.23 5.45 -2.75
C HIS A 150 7.87 4.81 -3.00
N GLY A 151 7.80 3.49 -3.08
CA GLY A 151 6.52 2.84 -3.34
C GLY A 151 6.51 1.36 -3.02
N LYS A 152 5.39 0.72 -3.34
CA LYS A 152 5.22 -0.71 -3.23
C LYS A 152 4.36 -1.23 -4.37
N THR A 153 4.82 -2.30 -5.04
CA THR A 153 4.00 -3.06 -5.99
C THR A 153 3.03 -3.98 -5.27
N GLY A 154 1.99 -4.44 -5.95
CA GLY A 154 1.10 -5.48 -5.42
C GLY A 154 0.36 -6.24 -6.51
N THR A 155 -0.11 -7.43 -6.15
CA THR A 155 -0.99 -8.26 -6.98
C THR A 155 -2.16 -8.75 -6.13
N ALA A 156 -3.39 -8.63 -6.63
CA ALA A 156 -4.59 -9.15 -5.98
C ALA A 156 -5.24 -10.20 -6.89
N GLN A 157 -5.30 -11.45 -6.43
CA GLN A 157 -5.93 -12.53 -7.19
C GLN A 157 -7.44 -12.43 -7.04
N PHE A 158 -8.18 -12.75 -8.10
CA PHE A 158 -9.64 -12.69 -8.10
C PHE A 158 -10.26 -13.86 -8.85
N GLY A 159 -11.56 -14.08 -8.63
CA GLY A 159 -12.31 -15.17 -9.27
C GLY A 159 -11.77 -16.55 -8.91
N ASP A 160 -11.35 -17.32 -9.91
CA ASP A 160 -10.79 -18.67 -9.74
C ASP A 160 -9.29 -18.69 -9.38
N GLY A 161 -8.69 -17.52 -9.11
CA GLY A 161 -7.29 -17.39 -8.73
C GLY A 161 -6.30 -17.46 -9.90
N LYS A 162 -6.78 -17.54 -11.14
CA LYS A 162 -5.92 -17.51 -12.33
C LYS A 162 -5.56 -16.11 -12.79
N HIS A 163 -6.41 -15.13 -12.47
CA HIS A 163 -6.24 -13.74 -12.86
C HIS A 163 -5.85 -12.85 -11.68
N SER A 164 -5.15 -11.75 -11.97
CA SER A 164 -4.75 -10.79 -10.95
C SER A 164 -4.92 -9.34 -11.38
N HIS A 165 -5.26 -8.47 -10.43
CA HIS A 165 -5.10 -7.02 -10.58
C HIS A 165 -3.66 -6.61 -10.25
N GLY A 166 -3.14 -5.61 -10.97
CA GLY A 166 -1.81 -5.04 -10.75
C GLY A 166 -1.88 -3.72 -9.98
N TRP A 167 -1.01 -3.54 -8.99
CA TRP A 167 -0.94 -2.35 -8.17
C TRP A 167 0.46 -1.72 -8.12
N PHE A 168 0.50 -0.40 -8.06
CA PHE A 168 1.61 0.36 -7.51
C PHE A 168 1.07 1.52 -6.68
N ALA A 169 1.55 1.70 -5.45
CA ALA A 169 1.24 2.86 -4.62
C ALA A 169 2.51 3.45 -4.04
N GLY A 170 2.64 4.77 -4.03
CA GLY A 170 3.87 5.43 -3.63
C GLY A 170 3.81 6.95 -3.66
N TYR A 171 4.97 7.56 -3.50
CA TYR A 171 5.14 9.00 -3.57
C TYR A 171 6.51 9.38 -4.15
N ARG A 172 6.59 10.60 -4.68
CA ARG A 172 7.83 11.32 -5.03
C ARG A 172 7.70 12.76 -4.58
N GLY A 173 8.64 13.24 -3.77
CA GLY A 173 8.54 14.58 -3.20
C GLY A 173 7.32 14.70 -2.28
N ASP A 174 6.40 15.60 -2.62
CA ASP A 174 5.12 15.86 -1.95
C ASP A 174 3.91 15.27 -2.69
N VAL A 175 4.12 14.60 -3.84
CA VAL A 175 3.05 13.95 -4.61
C VAL A 175 2.95 12.48 -4.23
N ALA A 176 1.81 12.08 -3.65
CA ALA A 176 1.45 10.69 -3.38
C ALA A 176 0.38 10.21 -4.36
N PHE A 177 0.47 8.95 -4.80
CA PHE A 177 -0.39 8.40 -5.83
C PHE A 177 -0.55 6.88 -5.70
N ALA A 178 -1.58 6.35 -6.37
CA ALA A 178 -1.79 4.92 -6.52
C ALA A 178 -2.35 4.61 -7.92
N VAL A 179 -1.85 3.53 -8.50
CA VAL A 179 -2.25 2.99 -9.80
C VAL A 179 -2.76 1.58 -9.60
N LEU A 180 -3.97 1.33 -10.10
CA LEU A 180 -4.60 0.02 -10.17
C LEU A 180 -4.88 -0.32 -11.63
N VAL A 181 -4.40 -1.47 -12.07
CA VAL A 181 -4.75 -2.06 -13.37
C VAL A 181 -5.60 -3.30 -13.13
N VAL A 182 -6.90 -3.17 -13.35
CA VAL A 182 -7.86 -4.27 -13.22
C VAL A 182 -7.57 -5.31 -14.30
N GLY A 183 -7.24 -6.54 -13.89
CA GLY A 183 -6.87 -7.61 -14.81
C GLY A 183 -5.49 -7.42 -15.44
N GLY A 184 -4.59 -6.67 -14.79
CA GLY A 184 -3.23 -6.45 -15.26
C GLY A 184 -2.30 -7.68 -15.18
N GLU A 185 -2.76 -8.79 -14.59
CA GLU A 185 -2.10 -10.09 -14.40
C GLU A 185 -0.84 -10.10 -13.53
N THR A 186 -0.11 -8.99 -13.50
CA THR A 186 1.14 -8.75 -12.78
C THR A 186 1.15 -7.32 -12.26
N SER A 187 2.14 -6.97 -11.45
CA SER A 187 2.31 -5.57 -11.03
C SER A 187 2.99 -4.69 -12.09
N ALA A 188 3.60 -5.28 -13.12
CA ALA A 188 4.38 -4.55 -14.13
C ALA A 188 3.57 -3.48 -14.89
N PRO A 189 2.33 -3.71 -15.38
CA PRO A 189 1.55 -2.66 -16.03
C PRO A 189 1.29 -1.44 -15.14
N ALA A 190 1.02 -1.65 -13.85
CA ALA A 190 0.83 -0.54 -12.91
C ALA A 190 2.12 0.26 -12.70
N VAL A 191 3.28 -0.41 -12.72
CA VAL A 191 4.60 0.24 -12.65
C VAL A 191 4.88 1.06 -13.93
N GLU A 192 4.59 0.54 -15.12
CA GLU A 192 4.80 1.29 -16.38
C GLU A 192 3.88 2.51 -16.49
N ILE A 193 2.62 2.42 -16.07
CA ILE A 193 1.73 3.58 -16.00
C ILE A 193 2.26 4.60 -14.97
N SER A 194 2.75 4.13 -13.83
CA SER A 194 3.39 5.00 -12.82
C SER A 194 4.63 5.70 -13.38
N LYS A 195 5.41 5.04 -14.22
CA LYS A 195 6.57 5.61 -14.91
C LYS A 195 6.15 6.75 -15.83
N ALA A 196 5.14 6.53 -16.66
CA ALA A 196 4.61 7.54 -17.57
C ALA A 196 4.08 8.76 -16.80
N PHE A 197 3.31 8.54 -15.73
CA PHE A 197 2.83 9.60 -14.84
C PHE A 197 3.97 10.42 -14.24
N LEU A 198 4.98 9.75 -13.67
CA LEU A 198 6.13 10.41 -13.02
C LEU A 198 7.06 11.13 -14.02
N ALA A 199 7.10 10.71 -15.28
CA ALA A 199 7.86 11.37 -16.33
C ALA A 199 7.18 12.67 -16.81
N GLY A 200 5.86 12.79 -16.63
CA GLY A 200 5.10 13.99 -16.98
C GLY A 200 4.98 15.02 -15.85
N LEU A 201 5.49 14.70 -14.65
CA LEU A 201 5.60 15.58 -13.49
C LEU A 201 6.97 16.24 -13.43
#